data_AF-T0WRB2-F1
#
_entry.id   AF-T0WRB2-F1
#
_cell.length_a   1.000
_cell.length_b   1.000
_cell.length_c   1.000
_cell.angle_alpha   90.00
_cell.angle_beta   90.00
_cell.angle_gamma   90.00
#
_symmetry.space_group_name_H-M   'P 1'
#
loop_
_entity.id
_entity.type
_entity.pdbx_description
1 polymer ?
#
loop_
_entity_poly.entity_id
_entity_poly.type
_entity_poly.pdbx_seq_one_letter_code
_entity_poly.pdbx_strand_id
1 'polypeptide(L)'
;MGWRIFILSFDQLIEQINENNKEQRDRGTAFEYLVQAYLKHEPLYKNLYSDVWMLSEVPESESVPKKDTGVDLVAKKFTGELVAIQAKFYDHRIQKSDIDSYLGELGKGYYAEGLIVSTTDDWGENAEQAIIGLTKPLSRIGLSDLRHSQIDWDSFSFDRKEEIKVKSVKQPRGYQKEVISNALGHFKENDRGQLIMAPGTGKTFTSLKVAESMAK
;
A
#
# COMPACT_ATOMS: atom_id res chain seq x y z
N MET A 1 -26.61 27.35 2.94
CA MET A 1 -25.51 26.76 2.15
C MET A 1 -24.78 25.77 3.05
N GLY A 2 -25.26 24.53 3.10
CA GLY A 2 -24.62 23.47 3.88
C GLY A 2 -23.42 22.92 3.11
N TRP A 3 -22.29 22.79 3.78
CA TRP A 3 -21.10 22.16 3.22
C TRP A 3 -21.43 20.71 2.89
N ARG A 4 -21.45 20.36 1.61
CA ARG A 4 -21.44 18.96 1.17
C ARG A 4 -20.04 18.42 1.51
N ILE A 5 -19.95 17.67 2.60
CA ILE A 5 -18.80 16.80 2.85
C ILE A 5 -18.77 15.85 1.66
N PHE A 6 -17.73 15.93 0.82
CA PHE A 6 -17.45 14.89 -0.15
C PHE A 6 -17.09 13.65 0.67
N ILE A 7 -18.05 12.75 0.88
CA ILE A 7 -17.74 11.41 1.37
C ILE A 7 -16.82 10.81 0.32
N LEU A 8 -15.59 10.50 0.71
CA LEU A 8 -14.59 9.94 -0.20
C LEU A 8 -15.08 8.56 -0.64
N SER A 9 -14.88 8.23 -1.92
CA SER A 9 -15.36 6.98 -2.51
C SER A 9 -14.86 5.72 -1.79
N PHE A 10 -13.71 5.80 -1.14
CA PHE A 10 -13.19 4.73 -0.30
C PHE A 10 -14.01 4.50 0.98
N ASP A 11 -14.52 5.57 1.61
CA ASP A 11 -15.30 5.43 2.85
C ASP A 11 -16.63 4.71 2.57
N GLN A 12 -17.23 4.98 1.40
CA GLN A 12 -18.40 4.25 0.92
C GLN A 12 -18.11 2.77 0.66
N LEU A 13 -16.92 2.44 0.13
CA LEU A 13 -16.51 1.06 -0.06
C LEU A 13 -16.37 0.32 1.28
N ILE A 14 -15.79 0.95 2.29
CA ILE A 14 -15.68 0.37 3.65
C ILE A 14 -17.07 0.22 4.29
N GLU A 15 -17.96 1.19 4.12
CA GLU A 15 -19.36 1.10 4.58
C GLU A 15 -20.12 -0.03 3.88
N GLN A 16 -19.96 -0.18 2.55
CA GLN A 16 -20.52 -1.31 1.80
C GLN A 16 -20.00 -2.66 2.29
N ILE A 17 -18.70 -2.78 2.61
CA ILE A 17 -18.17 -4.00 3.23
C ILE A 17 -18.87 -4.28 4.56
N ASN A 18 -19.11 -3.25 5.38
CA ASN A 18 -19.82 -3.39 6.64
C ASN A 18 -21.30 -3.79 6.49
N GLU A 19 -22.02 -3.17 5.55
CA GLU A 19 -23.47 -3.35 5.38
C GLU A 19 -23.84 -4.64 4.62
N ASN A 20 -23.08 -4.99 3.58
CA ASN A 20 -23.41 -6.14 2.72
C ASN A 20 -23.01 -7.48 3.35
N ASN A 21 -22.12 -7.48 4.33
CA ASN A 21 -21.61 -8.67 4.98
C ASN A 21 -22.14 -8.77 6.41
N LYS A 22 -23.03 -9.75 6.64
CA LYS A 22 -23.67 -9.98 7.94
C LYS A 22 -22.72 -10.61 8.96
N GLU A 23 -21.76 -11.39 8.50
CA GLU A 23 -20.78 -12.06 9.35
C GLU A 23 -19.43 -11.36 9.29
N GLN A 24 -18.73 -11.30 10.44
CA GLN A 24 -17.37 -10.73 10.51
C GLN A 24 -16.38 -11.46 9.60
N ARG A 25 -16.60 -12.76 9.35
CA ARG A 25 -15.78 -13.55 8.43
C ARG A 25 -15.87 -13.05 6.98
N ASP A 26 -17.08 -12.71 6.55
CA ASP A 26 -17.32 -12.22 5.18
C ASP A 26 -16.70 -10.83 5.00
N ARG A 27 -16.77 -9.98 6.03
CA ARG A 27 -16.07 -8.66 6.06
C ARG A 27 -14.57 -8.82 5.96
N GLY A 28 -13.99 -9.74 6.75
CA GLY A 28 -12.57 -10.05 6.71
C GLY A 28 -12.12 -10.49 5.32
N THR A 29 -12.84 -11.45 4.73
CA THR A 29 -12.54 -11.95 3.38
C THR A 29 -12.64 -10.84 2.32
N ALA A 30 -13.67 -9.99 2.38
CA ALA A 30 -13.80 -8.85 1.48
C ALA A 30 -12.63 -7.86 1.63
N PHE A 31 -12.21 -7.59 2.86
CA PHE A 31 -11.07 -6.72 3.12
C PHE A 31 -9.75 -7.32 2.63
N GLU A 32 -9.52 -8.62 2.81
CA GLU A 32 -8.37 -9.32 2.25
C GLU A 32 -8.27 -9.12 0.73
N TYR A 33 -9.40 -9.21 0.01
CA TYR A 33 -9.42 -8.95 -1.44
C TYR A 33 -9.07 -7.50 -1.78
N LEU A 34 -9.57 -6.54 -1.00
CA LEU A 34 -9.24 -5.12 -1.16
C LEU A 34 -7.74 -4.89 -0.94
N VAL A 35 -7.14 -5.53 0.07
CA VAL A 35 -5.70 -5.45 0.34
C VAL A 35 -4.89 -6.11 -0.79
N GLN A 36 -5.31 -7.27 -1.28
CA GLN A 36 -4.65 -7.91 -2.43
C GLN A 36 -4.65 -6.98 -3.66
N ALA A 37 -5.81 -6.41 -3.96
CA ALA A 37 -6.01 -5.45 -5.03
C ALA A 37 -5.08 -4.23 -4.86
N TYR A 38 -5.01 -3.70 -3.64
CA TYR A 38 -4.14 -2.59 -3.28
C TYR A 38 -2.67 -2.89 -3.56
N LEU A 39 -2.16 -4.01 -3.04
CA LEU A 39 -0.75 -4.37 -3.18
C LEU A 39 -0.33 -4.70 -4.62
N LYS A 40 -1.26 -5.21 -5.44
CA LYS A 40 -1.01 -5.49 -6.86
C LYS A 40 -1.00 -4.23 -7.75
N HIS A 41 -1.67 -3.15 -7.35
CA HIS A 41 -1.93 -2.01 -8.24
C HIS A 41 -1.35 -0.68 -7.77
N GLU A 42 -1.20 -0.46 -6.46
CA GLU A 42 -0.56 0.73 -5.94
C GLU A 42 0.90 0.80 -6.44
N PRO A 43 1.32 1.87 -7.15
CA PRO A 43 2.61 1.91 -7.83
C PRO A 43 3.82 1.59 -6.94
N LEU A 44 3.79 1.94 -5.65
CA LEU A 44 4.86 1.58 -4.72
C LEU A 44 5.02 0.06 -4.60
N TYR A 45 3.93 -0.66 -4.31
CA TYR A 45 3.94 -2.09 -4.05
C TYR A 45 4.01 -2.93 -5.31
N LYS A 46 3.40 -2.46 -6.41
CA LYS A 46 3.52 -3.09 -7.72
C LYS A 46 4.97 -3.17 -8.21
N ASN A 47 5.80 -2.20 -7.83
CA ASN A 47 7.23 -2.20 -8.16
C ASN A 47 8.09 -2.94 -7.11
N LEU A 48 7.52 -3.28 -5.95
CA LEU A 48 8.21 -4.00 -4.89
C LEU A 48 7.97 -5.52 -4.98
N TYR A 49 6.74 -5.92 -5.28
CA TYR A 49 6.31 -7.31 -5.30
C TYR A 49 6.17 -7.85 -6.73
N SER A 50 6.77 -9.01 -6.97
CA SER A 50 6.52 -9.78 -8.18
C SER A 50 5.13 -10.43 -8.14
N ASP A 51 4.73 -10.90 -6.96
CA ASP A 51 3.49 -11.65 -6.77
C ASP A 51 2.85 -11.33 -5.41
N VAL A 52 1.52 -11.43 -5.36
CA VAL A 52 0.72 -11.30 -4.14
C VAL A 52 -0.42 -12.32 -4.20
N TRP A 53 -0.54 -13.16 -3.16
CA TRP A 53 -1.52 -14.23 -3.09
C TRP A 53 -2.31 -14.16 -1.78
N MET A 54 -3.53 -14.70 -1.78
CA MET A 54 -4.14 -15.15 -0.53
C MET A 54 -3.31 -16.30 0.05
N LEU A 55 -3.30 -16.46 1.37
CA LEU A 55 -2.53 -17.55 2.00
C LEU A 55 -2.87 -18.93 1.42
N SER A 56 -4.15 -19.18 1.11
CA SER A 56 -4.61 -20.44 0.50
C SER A 56 -4.09 -20.67 -0.92
N GLU A 57 -3.73 -19.61 -1.63
CA GLU A 57 -3.33 -19.61 -3.03
C GLU A 57 -1.81 -19.63 -3.22
N VAL A 58 -1.04 -19.49 -2.13
CA VAL A 58 0.43 -19.52 -2.19
C VAL A 58 0.91 -20.82 -2.87
N PRO A 59 1.79 -20.74 -3.89
CA PRO A 59 2.33 -21.93 -4.54
C PRO A 59 3.06 -22.85 -3.58
N GLU A 60 2.93 -24.17 -3.75
CA GLU A 60 3.64 -25.15 -2.92
C GLU A 60 5.17 -25.00 -2.98
N SER A 61 5.70 -24.48 -4.10
CA SER A 61 7.12 -24.19 -4.28
C SER A 61 7.69 -23.18 -3.28
N GLU A 62 6.86 -22.28 -2.74
CA GLU A 62 7.30 -21.29 -1.73
C GLU A 62 7.43 -21.90 -0.33
N SER A 63 7.01 -23.15 -0.13
CA SER A 63 7.11 -23.88 1.15
C SER A 63 6.46 -23.16 2.35
N VAL A 64 5.46 -22.32 2.10
CA VAL A 64 4.69 -21.62 3.13
C VAL A 64 3.51 -22.48 3.61
N PRO A 65 3.38 -22.76 4.92
CA PRO A 65 2.21 -23.45 5.45
C PRO A 65 0.93 -22.64 5.23
N LYS A 66 -0.11 -23.27 4.67
CA LYS A 66 -1.41 -22.63 4.41
C LYS A 66 -2.34 -22.58 5.63
N LYS A 67 -1.78 -22.76 6.84
CA LYS A 67 -2.56 -22.76 8.08
C LYS A 67 -2.72 -21.32 8.55
N ASP A 68 -3.95 -20.89 8.74
CA ASP A 68 -4.23 -19.58 9.33
C ASP A 68 -3.67 -19.52 10.77
N THR A 69 -2.69 -18.65 10.90
CA THR A 69 -1.95 -18.32 12.13
C THR A 69 -1.88 -16.80 12.30
N GLY A 70 -2.80 -16.08 11.65
CA GLY A 70 -2.85 -14.61 11.62
C GLY A 70 -2.22 -13.97 10.38
N VAL A 71 -1.69 -14.77 9.44
CA VAL A 71 -1.28 -14.31 8.11
C VAL A 71 -2.43 -14.55 7.14
N ASP A 72 -2.86 -13.49 6.47
CA ASP A 72 -4.01 -13.53 5.56
C ASP A 72 -3.53 -13.55 4.08
N LEU A 73 -2.45 -12.84 3.78
CA LEU A 73 -1.82 -12.78 2.46
C LEU A 73 -0.30 -13.02 2.53
N VAL A 74 0.28 -13.38 1.39
CA VAL A 74 1.73 -13.46 1.21
C VAL A 74 2.11 -12.72 -0.07
N ALA A 75 3.15 -11.89 0.02
CA ALA A 75 3.75 -11.26 -1.14
C ALA A 75 5.18 -11.77 -1.35
N LYS A 76 5.60 -11.83 -2.60
CA LYS A 76 6.98 -12.14 -2.99
C LYS A 76 7.59 -10.90 -3.61
N LYS A 77 8.73 -10.46 -3.09
CA LYS A 77 9.51 -9.37 -3.68
C LYS A 77 10.19 -9.83 -4.97
N PHE A 78 10.54 -8.88 -5.84
CA PHE A 78 11.41 -9.18 -6.98
C PHE A 78 12.79 -9.74 -6.58
N THR A 79 13.22 -9.53 -5.32
CA THR A 79 14.42 -10.14 -4.72
C THR A 79 14.24 -11.61 -4.35
N GLY A 80 13.01 -12.13 -4.42
CA GLY A 80 12.65 -13.50 -4.02
C GLY A 80 12.22 -13.65 -2.57
N GLU A 81 12.37 -12.60 -1.75
CA GLU A 81 12.01 -12.60 -0.34
C GLU A 81 10.49 -12.60 -0.14
N LEU A 82 10.00 -13.38 0.83
CA LEU A 82 8.59 -13.44 1.18
C LEU A 82 8.25 -12.47 2.30
N VAL A 83 7.09 -11.81 2.16
CA VAL A 83 6.52 -10.89 3.13
C VAL A 83 5.22 -11.48 3.67
N ALA A 84 5.15 -11.65 4.99
CA ALA A 84 3.92 -12.05 5.67
C ALA A 84 3.00 -10.83 5.74
N ILE A 85 1.72 -10.99 5.38
CA ILE A 85 0.77 -9.89 5.40
C ILE A 85 -0.43 -10.29 6.24
N GLN A 86 -0.72 -9.48 7.26
CA GLN A 86 -1.98 -9.52 7.98
C GLN A 86 -2.89 -8.41 7.44
N ALA A 87 -4.11 -8.77 7.05
CA ALA A 87 -5.14 -7.87 6.54
C ALA A 87 -6.39 -8.00 7.43
N LYS A 88 -6.57 -7.05 8.34
CA LYS A 88 -7.64 -7.14 9.34
C LYS A 88 -8.58 -5.94 9.30
N PHE A 89 -9.86 -6.29 9.25
CA PHE A 89 -10.97 -5.35 9.32
C PHE A 89 -11.33 -5.14 10.80
N TYR A 90 -10.78 -4.08 11.41
CA TYR A 90 -11.07 -3.72 12.80
C TYR A 90 -12.09 -2.59 12.88
N ASP A 91 -13.05 -2.73 13.78
CA ASP A 91 -14.00 -1.70 14.21
C ASP A 91 -13.63 -1.09 15.58
N HIS A 92 -12.48 -1.49 16.12
CA HIS A 92 -11.96 -1.08 17.42
C HIS A 92 -10.47 -0.75 17.33
N ARG A 93 -9.94 -0.17 18.41
CA ARG A 93 -8.53 0.11 18.60
C ARG A 93 -7.72 -1.19 18.65
N ILE A 94 -6.65 -1.29 17.84
CA ILE A 94 -5.80 -2.49 17.76
C ILE A 94 -5.09 -2.73 19.09
N GLN A 95 -5.22 -3.94 19.61
CA GLN A 95 -4.57 -4.41 20.83
C GLN A 95 -3.46 -5.41 20.51
N LYS A 96 -2.57 -5.62 21.48
CA LYS A 96 -1.46 -6.59 21.35
C LYS A 96 -1.97 -8.00 21.03
N SER A 97 -3.09 -8.42 21.63
CA SER A 97 -3.71 -9.72 21.37
C SER A 97 -4.07 -9.95 19.90
N ASP A 98 -4.40 -8.88 19.18
CA ASP A 98 -4.86 -8.96 17.80
C ASP A 98 -3.72 -9.29 16.84
N ILE A 99 -2.49 -8.91 17.22
CA ILE A 99 -1.28 -9.11 16.42
C ILE A 99 -0.37 -10.24 16.94
N ASP A 100 -0.59 -10.74 18.15
CA ASP A 100 0.30 -11.73 18.81
C ASP A 100 0.50 -13.00 17.98
N SER A 101 -0.58 -13.57 17.41
CA SER A 101 -0.48 -14.78 16.57
C SER A 101 0.33 -14.52 15.30
N TYR A 102 0.07 -13.39 14.65
CA TYR A 102 0.79 -12.96 13.46
C TYR A 102 2.28 -12.71 13.73
N LEU A 103 2.63 -12.07 14.85
CA LEU A 103 4.02 -11.84 15.22
C LEU A 103 4.76 -13.17 15.48
N GLY A 104 4.09 -14.14 16.10
CA GLY A 104 4.61 -15.49 16.26
C GLY A 104 4.89 -16.19 14.93
N GLU A 105 3.98 -16.04 13.97
CA GLU A 105 4.12 -16.59 12.61
C GLU A 105 5.23 -15.89 11.82
N LEU A 106 5.26 -14.56 11.85
CA LEU A 106 6.28 -13.72 11.23
C LEU A 106 7.69 -14.10 11.71
N GLY A 107 7.83 -14.51 12.98
CA GLY A 107 9.11 -14.96 13.54
C GLY A 107 9.73 -16.18 12.84
N LYS A 108 8.97 -16.97 12.08
CA LYS A 108 9.46 -18.22 11.44
C LYS A 108 10.36 -17.97 10.23
N GLY A 109 11.25 -18.91 9.92
CA GLY A 109 12.37 -18.69 8.99
C GLY A 109 12.04 -18.38 7.52
N TYR A 110 10.80 -18.60 7.05
CA TYR A 110 10.43 -18.42 5.64
C TYR A 110 9.96 -17.01 5.29
N TYR A 111 9.67 -16.15 6.26
CA TYR A 111 9.36 -14.74 6.01
C TYR A 111 10.58 -13.87 6.28
N ALA A 112 10.87 -12.93 5.38
CA ALA A 112 11.91 -11.93 5.60
C ALA A 112 11.37 -10.72 6.37
N GLU A 113 10.14 -10.31 6.07
CA GLU A 113 9.52 -9.08 6.56
C GLU A 113 8.02 -9.28 6.78
N GLY A 114 7.42 -8.33 7.50
CA GLY A 114 5.99 -8.29 7.75
C GLY A 114 5.32 -7.00 7.30
N LEU A 115 4.03 -7.10 7.04
CA LEU A 115 3.15 -5.98 6.75
C LEU A 115 1.80 -6.18 7.46
N ILE A 116 1.36 -5.19 8.23
CA ILE A 116 0.01 -5.16 8.80
C ILE A 116 -0.81 -4.11 8.07
N VAL A 117 -1.97 -4.51 7.56
CA VAL A 117 -2.93 -3.66 6.87
C VAL A 117 -4.24 -3.65 7.65
N SER A 118 -4.71 -2.47 8.05
CA SER A 118 -5.89 -2.32 8.90
C SER A 118 -6.83 -1.20 8.44
N THR A 119 -8.12 -1.36 8.75
CA THR A 119 -9.16 -0.33 8.57
C THR A 119 -9.16 0.76 9.65
N THR A 120 -8.16 0.76 10.53
CA THR A 120 -7.99 1.77 11.58
C THR A 120 -6.53 2.17 11.68
N ASP A 121 -6.31 3.44 12.01
CA ASP A 121 -5.00 3.98 12.37
C ASP A 121 -4.79 3.96 13.90
N ASP A 122 -5.81 3.58 14.68
CA ASP A 122 -5.77 3.62 16.15
C ASP A 122 -5.16 2.34 16.74
N TRP A 123 -3.97 2.50 17.31
CA TRP A 123 -3.20 1.44 17.95
C TRP A 123 -3.08 1.67 19.46
N GLY A 124 -3.29 0.60 20.23
CA GLY A 124 -3.01 0.54 21.65
C GLY A 124 -1.52 0.66 21.96
N GLU A 125 -1.17 1.26 23.09
CA GLU A 125 0.23 1.42 23.50
C GLU A 125 0.99 0.09 23.55
N ASN A 126 0.35 -0.97 24.06
CA ASN A 126 0.95 -2.30 24.08
C ASN A 126 1.16 -2.90 22.69
N ALA A 127 0.31 -2.57 21.71
CA ALA A 127 0.47 -3.01 20.33
C ALA A 127 1.63 -2.28 19.65
N GLU A 128 1.75 -0.96 19.88
CA GLU A 128 2.90 -0.16 19.43
C GLU A 128 4.21 -0.69 20.02
N GLN A 129 4.24 -1.01 21.32
CA GLN A 129 5.44 -1.56 21.95
C GLN A 129 5.79 -2.95 21.43
N ALA A 130 4.80 -3.78 21.09
CA ALA A 130 5.04 -5.14 20.60
C ALA A 130 5.75 -5.20 19.25
N ILE A 131 5.68 -4.13 18.45
CA ILE A 131 6.34 -4.06 17.14
C ILE A 131 7.72 -3.38 17.17
N ILE A 132 8.11 -2.80 18.32
CA ILE A 132 9.42 -2.17 18.50
C ILE A 132 10.46 -3.25 18.77
N GLY A 133 11.61 -3.15 18.09
CA GLY A 133 12.75 -4.05 18.33
C GLY A 133 12.57 -5.47 17.78
N LEU A 134 11.60 -5.67 16.89
CA LEU A 134 11.48 -6.93 16.15
C LEU A 134 12.75 -7.22 15.36
N THR A 135 13.13 -8.49 15.31
CA THR A 135 14.28 -8.95 14.52
C THR A 135 14.06 -8.81 13.02
N LYS A 136 12.79 -8.80 12.60
CA LYS A 136 12.38 -8.63 11.20
C LYS A 136 11.69 -7.28 11.02
N PRO A 137 11.96 -6.57 9.90
CA PRO A 137 11.25 -5.36 9.57
C PRO A 137 9.73 -5.61 9.48
N LEU A 138 8.96 -4.70 10.08
CA LEU A 138 7.51 -4.72 10.05
C LEU A 138 6.99 -3.34 9.66
N SER A 139 6.21 -3.28 8.58
CA SER A 139 5.57 -2.04 8.09
C SER A 139 4.07 -2.06 8.36
N ARG A 140 3.45 -0.88 8.31
CA ARG A 140 2.01 -0.68 8.53
C ARG A 140 1.37 0.10 7.39
N ILE A 141 0.15 -0.27 7.03
CA ILE A 141 -0.72 0.48 6.13
C ILE A 141 -2.05 0.65 6.85
N GLY A 142 -2.41 1.89 7.11
CA GLY A 142 -3.64 2.24 7.80
C GLY A 142 -4.77 2.67 6.87
N LEU A 143 -5.88 3.08 7.47
CA LEU A 143 -7.05 3.56 6.74
C LEU A 143 -6.70 4.79 5.89
N SER A 144 -5.88 5.69 6.45
CA SER A 144 -5.44 6.89 5.75
C SER A 144 -4.63 6.57 4.49
N ASP A 145 -3.75 5.56 4.52
CA ASP A 145 -2.91 5.18 3.38
C ASP A 145 -3.76 4.58 2.24
N LEU A 146 -4.72 3.71 2.59
CA LEU A 146 -5.64 3.13 1.62
C LEU A 146 -6.54 4.19 0.97
N ARG A 147 -7.02 5.16 1.77
CA ARG A 147 -7.86 6.27 1.29
C ARG A 147 -7.11 7.21 0.34
N HIS A 148 -5.83 7.48 0.60
CA HIS A 148 -5.01 8.38 -0.21
C HIS A 148 -4.22 7.69 -1.33
N SER A 149 -4.53 6.41 -1.59
CA SER A 149 -3.88 5.61 -2.63
C SER A 149 -4.05 6.20 -4.03
N GLN A 150 -3.21 5.75 -4.95
CA GLN A 150 -3.39 6.01 -6.38
C GLN A 150 -4.51 5.17 -6.97
N ILE A 151 -5.13 4.22 -6.25
CA ILE A 151 -6.23 3.43 -6.77
C ILE A 151 -7.49 4.28 -6.90
N ASP A 152 -8.20 4.09 -8.00
CA ASP A 152 -9.53 4.64 -8.23
C ASP A 152 -10.57 3.68 -7.64
N TRP A 153 -10.84 3.86 -6.35
CA TRP A 153 -11.77 3.02 -5.60
C TRP A 153 -13.21 3.09 -6.13
N ASP A 154 -13.61 4.13 -6.86
CA ASP A 154 -14.93 4.22 -7.52
C ASP A 154 -15.11 3.17 -8.61
N SER A 155 -14.01 2.70 -9.20
CA SER A 155 -14.03 1.65 -10.23
C SER A 155 -13.95 0.23 -9.65
N PHE A 156 -13.65 0.11 -8.36
CA PHE A 156 -13.45 -1.18 -7.71
C PHE A 156 -14.78 -1.92 -7.55
N SER A 157 -14.79 -3.21 -7.84
CA SER A 157 -15.95 -4.08 -7.66
C SER A 157 -15.48 -5.48 -7.28
N PHE A 158 -16.13 -6.07 -6.28
CA PHE A 158 -15.85 -7.44 -5.84
C PHE A 158 -16.16 -8.49 -6.92
N ASP A 159 -17.06 -8.18 -7.86
CA ASP A 159 -17.42 -9.05 -9.00
C ASP A 159 -16.45 -8.92 -10.17
N ARG A 160 -15.69 -7.82 -10.26
CA ARG A 160 -14.73 -7.52 -11.34
C ARG A 160 -13.34 -7.27 -10.77
N LYS A 161 -12.77 -8.34 -10.21
CA LYS A 161 -11.50 -8.31 -9.46
C LYS A 161 -10.28 -7.86 -10.29
N GLU A 162 -10.35 -7.97 -11.62
CA GLU A 162 -9.22 -7.69 -12.53
C GLU A 162 -9.23 -6.27 -13.13
N GLU A 163 -10.33 -5.52 -12.99
CA GLU A 163 -10.49 -4.21 -13.64
C GLU A 163 -10.17 -3.04 -12.69
N ILE A 164 -9.03 -3.10 -11.99
CA ILE A 164 -8.63 -2.04 -11.05
C ILE A 164 -7.93 -0.91 -11.81
N LYS A 165 -8.50 0.29 -11.74
CA LYS A 165 -7.90 1.49 -12.32
C LYS A 165 -7.03 2.19 -11.29
N VAL A 166 -5.89 2.69 -11.77
CA VAL A 166 -5.03 3.61 -11.02
C VAL A 166 -5.26 5.00 -11.57
N LYS A 167 -5.40 5.99 -10.68
CA LYS A 167 -5.50 7.41 -10.97
C LYS A 167 -4.40 7.82 -11.95
N SER A 168 -4.76 8.74 -12.84
CA SER A 168 -3.85 9.17 -13.90
C SER A 168 -2.55 9.73 -13.32
N VAL A 169 -1.43 9.27 -13.87
CA VAL A 169 -0.11 9.76 -13.47
C VAL A 169 -0.04 11.25 -13.79
N LYS A 170 0.44 12.04 -12.82
CA LYS A 170 0.65 13.48 -13.00
C LYS A 170 1.47 13.74 -14.26
N GLN A 171 1.02 14.69 -15.07
CA GLN A 171 1.73 15.13 -16.27
C GLN A 171 2.46 16.44 -16.00
N PRO A 172 3.70 16.63 -16.51
CA PRO A 172 4.39 17.91 -16.41
C PRO A 172 3.60 19.04 -17.04
N ARG A 173 3.40 20.13 -16.29
CA ARG A 173 2.86 21.39 -16.80
C ARG A 173 3.88 22.10 -17.70
N GLY A 174 3.44 23.11 -18.45
CA GLY A 174 4.29 23.87 -19.38
C GLY A 174 5.62 24.33 -18.77
N TYR A 175 5.57 25.02 -17.62
CA TYR A 175 6.78 25.48 -16.92
C TYR A 175 7.67 24.32 -16.42
N GLN A 176 7.09 23.16 -16.07
CA GLN A 176 7.88 21.99 -15.64
C GLN A 176 8.61 21.36 -16.83
N LYS A 177 8.00 21.36 -18.02
CA LYS A 177 8.66 20.92 -19.25
C LYS A 177 9.85 21.81 -19.61
N GLU A 178 9.70 23.12 -19.41
CA GLU A 178 10.81 24.08 -19.58
C GLU A 178 11.94 23.80 -18.58
N VAL A 179 11.63 23.57 -17.30
CA VAL A 179 12.62 23.16 -16.29
C VAL A 179 13.36 21.89 -16.72
N ILE A 180 12.63 20.88 -17.20
CA ILE A 180 13.24 19.61 -17.67
C ILE A 180 14.21 19.88 -18.84
N SER A 181 13.77 20.65 -19.85
CA SER A 181 14.63 20.99 -20.99
C SER A 181 15.88 21.76 -20.56
N ASN A 182 15.73 22.75 -19.68
CA ASN A 182 16.84 23.57 -19.21
C ASN A 182 17.83 22.75 -18.37
N ALA A 183 17.34 21.87 -17.50
CA ALA A 183 18.19 20.98 -16.72
C ALA A 183 18.99 20.03 -17.61
N LEU A 184 18.34 19.40 -18.61
CA LEU A 184 19.02 18.51 -19.57
C LEU A 184 20.06 19.26 -20.42
N GLY A 185 19.82 20.53 -20.75
CA GLY A 185 20.81 21.37 -21.43
C GLY A 185 21.99 21.73 -20.52
N HIS A 186 21.70 22.18 -19.29
CA HIS A 186 22.69 22.63 -18.32
C HIS A 186 23.68 21.54 -17.93
N PHE A 187 23.18 20.34 -17.61
CA PHE A 187 24.00 19.22 -17.13
C PHE A 187 24.82 18.52 -18.21
N LYS A 188 24.77 18.95 -19.48
CA LYS A 188 25.73 18.51 -20.51
C LYS A 188 27.11 19.11 -20.31
N GLU A 189 27.16 20.34 -19.83
CA GLU A 189 28.40 21.14 -19.73
C GLU A 189 28.79 21.43 -18.29
N ASN A 190 27.92 21.11 -17.32
CA ASN A 190 28.11 21.48 -15.91
C ASN A 190 27.74 20.32 -14.99
N ASP A 191 28.53 20.10 -13.94
CA ASP A 191 28.26 19.05 -12.95
C ASP A 191 27.31 19.48 -11.82
N ARG A 192 27.08 20.80 -11.68
CA ARG A 192 26.29 21.38 -10.58
C ARG A 192 25.28 22.38 -11.10
N GLY A 193 24.08 22.37 -10.51
CA GLY A 193 23.01 23.31 -10.80
C GLY A 193 22.04 23.42 -9.63
N GLN A 194 21.24 24.48 -9.61
CA GLN A 194 20.22 24.71 -8.59
C GLN A 194 18.85 24.96 -9.24
N LEU A 195 17.83 24.26 -8.75
CA LEU A 195 16.44 24.46 -9.15
C LEU A 195 15.69 25.25 -8.08
N ILE A 196 15.31 26.48 -8.41
CA ILE A 196 14.50 27.34 -7.54
C ILE A 196 13.05 27.30 -8.02
N MET A 197 12.13 26.85 -7.16
CA MET A 197 10.69 26.96 -7.44
C MET A 197 9.91 27.29 -6.17
N ALA A 198 8.84 28.06 -6.30
CA ALA A 198 7.97 28.43 -5.18
C ALA A 198 7.29 27.21 -4.52
N PRO A 199 6.87 27.27 -3.23
CA PRO A 199 6.07 26.22 -2.60
C PRO A 199 4.83 25.85 -3.42
N GLY A 200 4.42 24.57 -3.43
CA GLY A 200 3.24 24.10 -4.17
C GLY A 200 3.39 23.95 -5.69
N THR A 201 4.48 24.41 -6.30
CA THR A 201 4.73 24.31 -7.76
C THR A 201 5.27 22.94 -8.21
N GLY A 202 5.28 21.95 -7.32
CA GLY A 202 5.64 20.58 -7.67
C GLY A 202 7.14 20.29 -7.80
N LYS A 203 8.00 20.96 -7.02
CA LYS A 203 9.47 20.73 -6.97
C LYS A 203 9.86 19.25 -7.00
N THR A 204 9.30 18.45 -6.11
CA THR A 204 9.58 17.01 -5.99
C THR A 204 9.19 16.23 -7.24
N PHE A 205 8.04 16.55 -7.84
CA PHE A 205 7.61 15.91 -9.08
C PHE A 205 8.48 16.32 -10.26
N THR A 206 8.81 17.61 -10.35
CA THR A 206 9.69 18.13 -11.41
C THR A 206 11.09 17.50 -11.33
N SER A 207 11.68 17.40 -10.13
CA SER A 207 13.00 16.79 -9.96
C SER A 207 13.02 15.30 -10.33
N LEU A 208 11.95 14.56 -10.00
CA LEU A 208 11.77 13.18 -10.45
C LEU A 208 11.78 13.09 -11.99
N LYS A 209 11.03 13.97 -12.68
CA LYS A 209 10.97 13.96 -14.15
C LYS A 209 12.27 14.41 -14.83
N VAL A 210 13.04 15.29 -14.20
CA VAL A 210 14.41 15.60 -14.63
C VAL A 210 15.28 14.34 -14.54
N ALA A 211 15.31 13.68 -13.38
CA ALA A 211 16.10 12.47 -13.17
C ALA A 211 15.72 11.33 -14.14
N GLU A 212 14.42 11.06 -14.32
CA GLU A 212 13.92 10.10 -15.31
C GLU A 212 14.38 10.44 -16.74
N SER A 213 14.46 11.72 -17.10
CA SER A 213 14.87 12.15 -18.44
C SER A 213 16.38 12.09 -18.64
N MET A 214 17.17 12.24 -17.57
CA MET A 214 18.63 12.09 -17.59
C MET A 214 19.07 10.62 -17.64
N ALA A 215 18.24 9.70 -17.13
CA ALA A 215 18.51 8.27 -17.13
C ALA A 215 18.14 7.56 -18.45
N LYS A 216 17.56 8.28 -19.42
CA LYS A 216 17.28 7.79 -20.78
C LYS A 216 18.50 7.96 -21.67
#